data_AF-A0A8J8DSN2-F1
#
_entry.id   AF-A0A8J8DSN2-F1
#
_cell.length_a   1.000
_cell.length_b   1.000
_cell.length_c   1.000
_cell.angle_alpha   90.00
_cell.angle_beta   90.00
_cell.angle_gamma   90.00
#
_symmetry.space_group_name_H-M   'P 1'
#
loop_
_entity.id
_entity.type
_entity.pdbx_description
1 polymer ?
#
loop_
_entity_poly.entity_id
_entity_poly.type
_entity_poly.pdbx_seq_one_letter_code
_entity_poly.pdbx_strand_id
1 'polypeptide(L)'
;MLKCSLCIHDERTAKIDIIDGKPVCRECQVYLRHPVDREKIRAELEELMKDVDRAILAYSGGKDSTVALYLAKEVYRVPELEAVMVDHGLMAEEAIENARRVAEALGVPFTLLRYDYSD
;
A
#
# COMPACT_ATOMS: atom_id res chain seq x y z
N MET A 1 -9.22 -21.56 22.82
CA MET A 1 -9.08 -20.61 21.71
C MET A 1 -7.83 -20.97 20.94
N LEU A 2 -7.98 -21.40 19.70
CA LEU A 2 -6.83 -21.69 18.83
C LEU A 2 -6.18 -20.37 18.39
N LYS A 3 -4.85 -20.36 18.35
CA LYS A 3 -4.04 -19.28 17.78
C LYS A 3 -3.22 -19.87 16.64
N CYS A 4 -3.12 -19.15 15.53
CA CYS A 4 -2.30 -19.57 14.41
C CYS A 4 -0.84 -19.72 14.86
N SER A 5 -0.20 -20.82 14.46
CA SER A 5 1.20 -21.09 14.76
C SER A 5 2.20 -20.25 13.94
N LEU A 6 1.72 -19.53 12.93
CA LEU A 6 2.55 -18.79 11.98
C LEU A 6 2.37 -17.26 12.01
N CYS A 7 1.29 -16.77 12.61
CA CYS A 7 0.97 -15.33 12.59
C CYS A 7 0.20 -14.90 13.85
N ILE A 8 -0.28 -13.66 13.85
CA ILE A 8 -0.96 -13.08 15.01
C ILE A 8 -2.43 -13.51 15.15
N HIS A 9 -3.04 -14.12 14.12
CA HIS A 9 -4.46 -14.45 14.11
C HIS A 9 -4.86 -15.52 15.14
N ASP A 10 -6.07 -15.38 15.65
CA ASP A 10 -6.81 -16.38 16.43
C ASP A 10 -8.23 -16.55 15.88
N GLU A 11 -9.02 -17.45 16.48
CA GLU A 11 -10.39 -17.79 16.05
C GLU A 11 -11.36 -16.59 15.98
N ARG A 12 -11.03 -15.45 16.60
CA ARG A 12 -11.86 -14.23 16.54
C ARG A 12 -11.66 -13.45 15.25
N THR A 13 -10.51 -13.63 14.62
CA THR A 13 -10.05 -12.84 13.47
C THR A 13 -9.91 -13.65 12.20
N ALA A 14 -9.80 -14.98 12.31
CA ALA A 14 -9.69 -15.88 11.18
C ALA A 14 -10.20 -17.28 11.51
N LYS A 15 -10.65 -18.01 10.48
CA LYS A 15 -10.89 -19.45 10.60
C LYS A 15 -9.56 -20.18 10.76
N ILE A 16 -9.48 -21.09 11.73
CA ILE A 16 -8.28 -21.91 12.00
C ILE A 16 -8.60 -23.39 11.81
N ASP A 17 -7.78 -24.07 11.02
CA ASP A 17 -7.82 -25.53 10.86
C ASP A 17 -6.56 -26.15 11.49
N ILE A 18 -6.63 -27.40 11.92
CA ILE A 18 -5.47 -28.18 12.37
C ILE A 18 -4.87 -28.89 11.16
N ILE A 19 -3.66 -28.48 10.75
CA ILE A 19 -2.91 -29.06 9.63
C ILE A 19 -1.62 -29.64 10.20
N ASP A 20 -1.39 -30.94 9.99
CA ASP A 20 -0.23 -31.68 10.52
C ASP A 20 0.00 -31.45 12.04
N GLY A 21 -1.10 -31.44 12.81
CA GLY A 21 -1.09 -31.21 14.25
C GLY A 21 -0.86 -29.76 14.68
N LYS A 22 -0.77 -28.81 13.75
CA LYS A 22 -0.58 -27.37 14.06
C LYS A 22 -1.82 -26.55 13.70
N PRO A 23 -2.25 -25.61 14.55
CA PRO A 23 -3.28 -24.65 14.19
C PRO A 23 -2.74 -23.66 13.15
N VAL A 24 -3.41 -23.56 12.00
CA VAL A 24 -3.05 -22.63 10.91
C VAL A 24 -4.29 -21.89 10.42
N CYS A 25 -4.25 -20.55 10.45
CA CYS A 25 -5.35 -19.71 9.97
C CYS A 25 -5.47 -19.73 8.44
N ARG A 26 -6.67 -19.39 7.94
CA ARG A 26 -6.97 -19.38 6.51
C ARG A 26 -6.02 -18.53 5.69
N GLU A 27 -5.59 -17.38 6.20
CA GLU A 27 -4.69 -16.44 5.53
C GLU A 27 -3.30 -17.06 5.33
N CYS A 28 -2.76 -17.68 6.37
CA CYS A 28 -1.50 -18.42 6.29
C CYS A 28 -1.61 -19.63 5.35
N GLN A 29 -2.75 -20.34 5.34
CA GLN A 29 -2.97 -21.43 4.38
C GLN A 29 -2.97 -20.93 2.93
N VAL A 30 -3.57 -19.77 2.65
CA VAL A 30 -3.54 -19.16 1.30
C VAL A 30 -2.13 -18.74 0.94
N TYR A 31 -1.42 -18.07 1.85
CA TYR A 31 -0.03 -17.64 1.64
C TYR A 31 0.90 -18.82 1.38
N LEU A 32 0.76 -19.93 2.09
CA LEU A 32 1.58 -21.14 1.87
C LEU A 32 1.26 -21.84 0.54
N ARG A 33 0.01 -21.78 0.07
CA ARG A 33 -0.37 -22.33 -1.26
C ARG A 33 0.10 -21.46 -2.42
N HIS A 34 0.17 -20.16 -2.21
CA HIS A 34 0.58 -19.18 -3.21
C HIS A 34 1.68 -18.30 -2.63
N PRO A 35 2.89 -18.87 -2.40
CA PRO A 35 3.98 -18.12 -1.80
C PRO A 35 4.36 -16.96 -2.70
N VAL A 36 4.55 -15.79 -2.08
CA VAL A 36 4.99 -14.58 -2.77
C VAL A 36 6.48 -14.71 -3.06
N ASP A 37 6.84 -14.74 -4.34
CA ASP A 37 8.23 -14.66 -4.78
C ASP A 37 8.73 -13.22 -4.70
N ARG A 38 9.27 -12.87 -3.55
CA ARG A 38 9.72 -11.50 -3.24
C ARG A 38 10.91 -11.08 -4.10
N GLU A 39 11.77 -12.00 -4.48
CA GLU A 39 12.95 -11.69 -5.29
C GLU A 39 12.53 -11.40 -6.72
N LYS A 40 11.63 -12.22 -7.29
CA LYS A 40 11.06 -11.98 -8.60
C LYS A 40 10.30 -10.65 -8.66
N ILE A 41 9.42 -10.39 -7.68
CA ILE A 41 8.66 -9.13 -7.63
C ILE A 41 9.59 -7.92 -7.53
N ARG A 42 10.65 -8.03 -6.71
CA ARG A 42 11.65 -6.95 -6.62
C ARG A 42 12.36 -6.76 -7.95
N ALA A 43 12.84 -7.82 -8.59
CA ALA A 43 13.52 -7.73 -9.87
C ALA A 43 12.63 -7.10 -10.96
N GLU A 44 11.35 -7.49 -11.03
CA GLU A 44 10.37 -6.88 -11.94
C GLU A 44 10.17 -5.39 -11.64
N LEU A 45 10.08 -5.00 -10.38
CA LEU A 45 9.94 -3.60 -9.99
C LEU A 45 11.19 -2.77 -10.30
N GLU A 46 12.39 -3.29 -10.01
CA GLU A 46 13.65 -2.63 -10.34
C GLU A 46 13.78 -2.39 -11.85
N GLU A 47 13.40 -3.38 -12.67
CA GLU A 47 13.41 -3.22 -14.13
C GLU A 47 12.41 -2.16 -14.61
N LEU A 48 11.20 -2.13 -14.04
CA LEU A 48 10.19 -1.12 -14.38
C LEU A 48 10.60 0.30 -13.97
N MET A 49 11.33 0.45 -12.86
CA MET A 49 11.72 1.76 -12.30
C MET A 49 13.03 2.31 -12.88
N LYS A 50 13.82 1.48 -13.56
CA LYS A 50 15.18 1.80 -14.01
C LYS A 50 15.32 3.11 -14.79
N ASP A 51 14.37 3.38 -15.68
CA ASP A 51 14.39 4.52 -16.61
C ASP A 51 13.21 5.49 -16.34
N VAL A 52 12.69 5.52 -15.12
CA VAL A 52 11.58 6.41 -14.73
C VAL A 52 12.12 7.75 -14.25
N ASP A 53 12.18 8.71 -15.16
CA ASP A 53 12.59 10.09 -14.84
C ASP A 53 11.43 10.96 -14.34
N ARG A 54 10.19 10.59 -14.69
CA ARG A 54 8.97 11.34 -14.36
C ARG A 54 7.82 10.42 -14.01
N ALA A 55 7.12 10.73 -12.93
CA ALA A 55 5.94 9.97 -12.49
C ALA A 55 4.88 10.85 -11.85
N ILE A 56 3.61 10.49 -12.10
CA ILE A 56 2.46 10.93 -11.32
C ILE A 56 2.03 9.74 -10.47
N LEU A 57 2.01 9.91 -9.15
CA LEU A 57 1.50 8.90 -8.25
C LEU A 57 0.05 9.23 -7.85
N ALA A 58 -0.86 8.29 -8.13
CA ALA A 58 -2.19 8.31 -7.55
C ALA A 58 -2.09 8.14 -6.03
N TYR A 59 -2.35 9.22 -5.29
CA TYR A 59 -2.06 9.34 -3.88
C TYR A 59 -3.31 9.66 -3.07
N SER A 60 -3.82 8.65 -2.37
CA SER A 60 -5.04 8.74 -1.56
C SER A 60 -4.80 9.09 -0.08
N GLY A 61 -3.55 9.16 0.37
CA GLY A 61 -3.22 9.27 1.80
C GLY A 61 -3.33 7.96 2.58
N GLY A 62 -3.80 6.88 1.95
CA GLY A 62 -3.81 5.54 2.54
C GLY A 62 -2.39 4.99 2.78
N LYS A 63 -2.28 3.93 3.57
CA LYS A 63 -0.99 3.30 3.89
C LYS A 63 -0.23 2.87 2.62
N ASP A 64 -0.94 2.29 1.65
CA ASP A 64 -0.32 1.65 0.50
C ASP A 64 0.23 2.72 -0.47
N SER A 65 -0.58 3.74 -0.77
CA SER A 65 -0.16 4.88 -1.60
C SER A 65 0.88 5.76 -0.90
N THR A 66 0.88 5.84 0.44
CA THR A 66 1.92 6.52 1.22
C THR A 66 3.26 5.79 1.14
N VAL A 67 3.27 4.45 1.28
CA VAL A 67 4.49 3.67 1.08
C VAL A 67 4.98 3.78 -0.36
N ALA A 68 4.08 3.75 -1.35
CA ALA A 68 4.45 3.96 -2.75
C ALA A 68 5.11 5.33 -2.97
N LEU A 69 4.56 6.41 -2.39
CA LEU A 69 5.12 7.76 -2.44
C LEU A 69 6.51 7.83 -1.84
N TYR A 70 6.67 7.24 -0.65
CA TYR A 70 7.96 7.15 0.02
C TYR A 70 8.99 6.40 -0.84
N LEU A 71 8.64 5.23 -1.39
CA LEU A 71 9.55 4.45 -2.22
C LEU A 71 9.94 5.20 -3.50
N ALA A 72 8.98 5.82 -4.19
CA ALA A 72 9.25 6.61 -5.38
C ALA A 72 10.22 7.77 -5.10
N LYS A 73 10.05 8.46 -3.97
CA LYS A 73 10.87 9.61 -3.58
C LYS A 73 12.25 9.23 -3.01
N GLU A 74 12.29 8.34 -2.03
CA GLU A 74 13.49 8.10 -1.21
C GLU A 74 14.35 6.96 -1.74
N VAL A 75 13.71 5.92 -2.30
CA VAL A 75 14.39 4.71 -2.78
C VAL A 75 14.73 4.83 -4.25
N TYR A 76 13.71 5.03 -5.10
CA TYR A 76 13.88 5.14 -6.55
C TYR A 76 14.31 6.54 -6.99
N ARG A 77 14.12 7.56 -6.14
CA ARG A 77 14.56 8.94 -6.37
C ARG A 77 14.10 9.50 -7.72
N VAL A 78 12.84 9.24 -8.07
CA VAL A 78 12.24 9.72 -9.32
C VAL A 78 12.41 11.25 -9.39
N PRO A 79 13.13 11.78 -10.40
CA PRO A 79 13.48 13.20 -10.50
C PRO A 79 12.25 14.13 -10.53
N GLU A 80 11.28 13.83 -11.39
CA GLU A 80 10.04 14.59 -11.53
C GLU A 80 8.85 13.78 -10.99
N LEU A 81 8.59 13.89 -9.68
CA LEU A 81 7.52 13.18 -9.00
C LEU A 81 6.42 14.15 -8.54
N GLU A 82 5.16 13.81 -8.81
CA GLU A 82 3.98 14.53 -8.32
C GLU A 82 2.98 13.55 -7.68
N ALA A 83 2.46 13.92 -6.52
CA ALA A 83 1.38 13.19 -5.85
C ALA A 83 0.03 13.82 -6.21
N VAL A 84 -0.88 13.01 -6.77
CA VAL A 84 -2.21 13.48 -7.20
C VAL A 84 -3.29 12.76 -6.42
N MET A 85 -4.11 13.53 -5.71
CA MET A 85 -5.32 13.06 -5.06
C MET A 85 -6.56 13.43 -5.88
N VAL A 86 -7.50 12.50 -5.99
CA VAL A 86 -8.83 12.75 -6.57
C VAL A 86 -9.87 12.74 -5.45
N ASP A 87 -10.38 13.92 -5.09
CA ASP A 87 -11.51 14.06 -4.17
C ASP A 87 -12.81 13.95 -4.95
N HIS A 88 -13.51 12.83 -4.74
CA HIS A 88 -14.79 12.53 -5.38
C HIS A 88 -16.02 13.05 -4.61
N GLY A 89 -15.83 13.93 -3.61
CA GLY A 89 -16.90 14.49 -2.78
C GLY A 89 -17.27 13.65 -1.55
N LEU A 90 -16.60 12.50 -1.34
CA LEU A 90 -16.83 11.64 -0.16
C LEU A 90 -15.58 11.53 0.73
N MET A 91 -14.53 12.30 0.44
CA MET A 91 -13.32 12.31 1.27
C MET A 91 -13.51 13.26 2.45
N ALA A 92 -13.08 12.84 3.64
CA ALA A 92 -13.02 13.73 4.80
C ALA A 92 -11.92 14.77 4.59
N GLU A 93 -12.18 16.03 4.95
CA GLU A 93 -11.21 17.13 4.83
C GLU A 93 -9.90 16.82 5.57
N GLU A 94 -9.99 16.20 6.74
CA GLU A 94 -8.82 15.80 7.52
C GLU A 94 -7.98 14.73 6.82
N ALA A 95 -8.59 13.85 6.03
CA ALA A 95 -7.86 12.85 5.26
C ALA A 95 -7.05 13.49 4.13
N ILE A 96 -7.64 14.46 3.43
CA ILE A 96 -6.98 15.27 2.39
C ILE A 96 -5.81 16.04 3.01
N GLU A 97 -6.06 16.70 4.14
CA GLU A 97 -5.07 17.47 4.88
C GLU A 97 -3.89 16.63 5.36
N ASN A 98 -4.16 15.44 5.90
CA ASN A 98 -3.12 14.51 6.34
C ASN A 98 -2.26 14.02 5.17
N ALA A 99 -2.89 13.71 4.02
CA ALA A 99 -2.18 13.32 2.82
C ALA A 99 -1.25 14.44 2.34
N ARG A 100 -1.78 15.68 2.26
CA ARG A 100 -0.99 16.86 1.87
C ARG A 100 0.24 17.05 2.75
N ARG A 101 0.09 16.95 4.08
CA ARG A 101 1.22 17.06 5.03
C ARG A 101 2.30 16.01 4.80
N VAL A 102 1.90 14.78 4.47
CA VAL A 102 2.86 13.70 4.19
C VAL A 102 3.62 13.97 2.89
N ALA A 103 2.93 14.39 1.82
CA ALA A 103 3.59 14.77 0.57
C ALA A 103 4.55 15.96 0.76
N GLU A 104 4.14 16.99 1.50
CA GLU A 104 4.98 18.14 1.87
C GLU A 104 6.21 17.72 2.68
N ALA A 105 6.05 16.82 3.66
CA ALA A 105 7.17 16.31 4.46
C ALA A 105 8.20 15.52 3.63
N LEU A 106 7.75 14.87 2.55
CA LEU A 106 8.62 14.20 1.57
C LEU A 106 9.16 15.15 0.49
N GLY A 107 8.78 16.42 0.50
CA GLY A 107 9.15 17.38 -0.54
C GLY A 107 8.64 16.99 -1.93
N VAL A 108 7.43 16.41 -2.00
CA VAL A 108 6.76 16.05 -3.25
C VAL A 108 5.58 16.99 -3.48
N PRO A 109 5.46 17.64 -4.66
CA PRO A 109 4.29 18.42 -5.04
C PRO A 109 2.99 17.61 -4.88
N PHE A 110 1.97 18.25 -4.33
CA PHE A 110 0.65 17.65 -4.10
C PHE A 110 -0.43 18.42 -4.86
N THR A 111 -1.12 17.71 -5.75
CA THR A 111 -2.24 18.25 -6.52
C THR A 111 -3.54 17.57 -6.09
N LEU A 112 -4.52 18.40 -5.74
CA LEU A 112 -5.89 17.95 -5.43
C LEU A 112 -6.80 18.24 -6.63
N LEU A 113 -7.36 17.19 -7.21
CA LEU A 113 -8.40 17.29 -8.23
C LEU A 113 -9.75 16.99 -7.58
N ARG A 114 -10.67 17.96 -7.61
CA ARG A 114 -12.02 17.78 -7.06
C ARG A 114 -13.03 17.51 -8.16
N TYR A 115 -13.72 16.39 -8.07
CA TYR A 115 -14.84 16.01 -8.93
C TYR A 115 -15.99 15.56 -8.04
N ASP A 116 -16.94 16.45 -7.77
CA ASP A 116 -18.04 16.12 -6.87
C ASP A 116 -19.05 15.19 -7.57
N TYR A 117 -19.19 13.97 -7.04
CA TYR A 117 -20.18 12.99 -7.50
C TYR A 117 -21.24 12.69 -6.43
N SER A 118 -21.38 13.58 -5.43
CA SER A 118 -22.29 13.38 -4.29
C SER A 118 -23.72 13.87 -4.53
N ASP A 119 -24.01 14.40 -5.72
CA ASP A 119 -25.35 14.81 -6.19
C ASP A 119 -26.31 13.62 -6.43
#